data_AF-A0A835V3G3-F1
#
_entry.id   AF-A0A835V3G3-F1
#
_cell.length_a   1.000
_cell.length_b   1.000
_cell.length_c   1.000
_cell.angle_alpha   90.00
_cell.angle_beta   90.00
_cell.angle_gamma   90.00
#
_symmetry.space_group_name_H-M   'P 1'
#
loop_
_entity.id
_entity.type
_entity.pdbx_description
1 polymer ?
#
loop_
_entity_poly.entity_id
_entity_poly.type
_entity_poly.pdbx_seq_one_letter_code
_entity_poly.pdbx_strand_id
1 'polypeptide(L)'
;MSMYGRDPWGGPLEISHADSATDDDRSRNLDLDRAALSTSSRQLDETQQSWLLAGPGDQGKKKKYVDLGCLIISRKLFIWILGAVLGVATLAGILGRFRSTTMCHGGKPGMKDGLSDSAFRRSLVGGYYDAGDAIKFNFPASFAMTMLSWSVIEYSAKYQAIGELAHVRQIIKWGSDYLLKTFNSSADTIDRIAAQVGVGDTNGGPTPNDHYCWMRPEDIDYPRPVYECHTCSDLAAEMAASARGGVYSLQGQQVLLAEAGTWGFDPVEVCKEPEREV
;
A
#
# COMPACT_ATOMS: atom_id res chain seq x y z
N MET A 1 46.26 -8.58 -1.09
CA MET A 1 45.14 -8.79 -2.03
C MET A 1 45.07 -10.29 -2.32
N SER A 2 43.96 -11.01 -2.22
CA SER A 2 42.57 -10.69 -2.53
C SER A 2 41.61 -11.17 -1.43
N MET A 3 40.62 -10.34 -1.15
CA MET A 3 39.42 -10.68 -0.40
C MET A 3 38.46 -11.48 -1.29
N TYR A 4 37.81 -12.50 -0.72
CA TYR A 4 36.50 -13.03 -1.10
C TYR A 4 35.89 -13.49 0.23
N GLY A 5 34.89 -12.85 0.82
CA GLY A 5 33.64 -12.40 0.22
C GLY A 5 32.62 -13.54 0.36
N ARG A 6 32.18 -13.85 1.59
CA ARG A 6 31.04 -14.74 1.83
C ARG A 6 29.76 -14.01 1.42
N ASP A 7 29.03 -14.60 0.50
CA ASP A 7 27.66 -14.26 0.14
C ASP A 7 26.67 -14.73 1.23
N PRO A 8 25.60 -13.97 1.52
CA PRO A 8 24.66 -14.28 2.61
C PRO A 8 23.58 -15.32 2.25
N TRP A 9 23.58 -15.85 1.02
CA TRP A 9 22.52 -16.76 0.53
C TRP A 9 22.99 -18.21 0.37
N GLY A 10 23.83 -18.66 1.31
CA GLY A 10 24.00 -20.05 1.74
C GLY A 10 23.77 -21.15 0.70
N GLY A 11 24.78 -21.43 -0.13
CA GLY A 11 24.85 -22.68 -0.88
C GLY A 11 26.22 -22.90 -1.54
N PRO A 12 26.91 -24.02 -1.31
CA PRO A 12 28.08 -24.39 -2.11
C PRO A 12 27.64 -25.07 -3.41
N LEU A 13 27.98 -24.44 -4.53
CA LEU A 13 28.08 -25.07 -5.84
C LEU A 13 29.52 -25.57 -5.98
N GLU A 14 29.75 -26.89 -6.06
CA GLU A 14 30.75 -27.61 -6.88
C GLU A 14 30.65 -29.14 -6.60
N ILE A 15 30.25 -29.95 -7.59
CA ILE A 15 31.03 -30.85 -8.47
C ILE A 15 31.00 -32.33 -8.01
N SER A 16 30.47 -33.22 -8.88
CA SER A 16 31.14 -34.47 -9.37
C SER A 16 30.13 -35.49 -9.90
N HIS A 17 30.24 -35.80 -11.19
CA HIS A 17 29.80 -37.06 -11.77
C HIS A 17 30.70 -38.20 -11.28
N ALA A 18 30.13 -39.29 -10.78
CA ALA A 18 30.50 -40.69 -11.06
C ALA A 18 30.04 -41.62 -9.91
N ASP A 19 29.22 -42.60 -10.29
CA ASP A 19 29.13 -43.98 -9.79
C ASP A 19 29.63 -44.33 -8.39
N SER A 20 28.72 -44.87 -7.56
CA SER A 20 28.98 -46.12 -6.84
C SER A 20 27.71 -46.71 -6.24
N ALA A 21 27.49 -47.98 -6.56
CA ALA A 21 26.47 -48.87 -6.04
C ALA A 21 26.48 -49.01 -4.50
N THR A 22 25.32 -49.38 -3.92
CA THR A 22 25.07 -50.66 -3.23
C THR A 22 23.72 -50.60 -2.49
N ASP A 23 22.88 -51.61 -2.71
CA ASP A 23 22.12 -52.42 -1.74
C ASP A 23 21.43 -51.71 -0.56
N ASP A 24 20.18 -51.98 -0.16
CA ASP A 24 19.39 -53.20 -0.29
C ASP A 24 17.95 -52.90 0.20
N ASP A 25 17.04 -53.82 -0.10
CA ASP A 25 15.80 -54.09 0.63
C ASP A 25 14.65 -53.05 0.64
N ARG A 26 13.66 -53.27 -0.25
CA ARG A 26 12.41 -53.92 0.21
C ARG A 26 11.43 -54.22 -0.93
N SER A 27 11.28 -55.53 -1.16
CA SER A 27 10.01 -56.20 -1.41
C SER A 27 9.23 -55.88 -2.70
N ARG A 28 9.24 -56.85 -3.62
CA ARG A 28 8.04 -57.57 -4.15
C ARG A 28 8.38 -58.19 -5.51
N ASN A 29 8.96 -59.38 -5.51
CA ASN A 29 8.90 -60.26 -6.68
C ASN A 29 8.99 -61.71 -6.21
N LEU A 30 7.82 -62.30 -5.95
CA LEU A 30 7.58 -63.73 -6.10
C LEU A 30 6.19 -63.87 -6.75
N ASP A 31 6.15 -64.79 -7.68
CA ASP A 31 4.97 -65.33 -8.39
C ASP A 31 4.54 -64.58 -9.66
N LEU A 32 5.39 -64.77 -10.67
CA LEU A 32 5.08 -64.64 -12.08
C LEU A 32 4.08 -65.74 -12.48
N ASP A 33 2.79 -65.51 -12.19
CA ASP A 33 1.72 -66.42 -12.57
C ASP A 33 1.45 -66.36 -14.08
N ARG A 34 1.84 -67.44 -14.75
CA ARG A 34 1.70 -67.74 -16.19
C ARG A 34 0.24 -67.94 -16.66
N ALA A 35 -0.75 -67.49 -15.88
CA ALA A 35 -2.18 -67.71 -16.14
C ALA A 35 -3.01 -66.44 -16.42
N ALA A 36 -2.44 -65.23 -16.38
CA ALA A 36 -3.19 -64.01 -16.71
C ALA A 36 -3.34 -63.72 -18.23
N LEU A 37 -3.02 -64.69 -19.09
CA LEU A 37 -3.07 -64.59 -20.55
C LEU A 37 -4.46 -64.84 -21.19
N SER A 38 -5.57 -64.75 -20.45
CA SER A 38 -6.90 -65.05 -21.03
C SER A 38 -8.03 -64.06 -20.74
N THR A 39 -7.78 -62.88 -20.16
CA THR A 39 -8.84 -61.85 -20.01
C THR A 39 -8.28 -60.45 -20.12
N SER A 40 -8.00 -60.01 -21.36
CA SER A 40 -8.16 -58.60 -21.75
C SER A 40 -8.23 -58.47 -23.27
N SER A 41 -9.14 -59.24 -23.87
CA SER A 41 -9.70 -58.89 -25.17
C SER A 41 -10.73 -57.78 -24.95
N ARG A 42 -10.29 -56.53 -24.83
CA ARG A 42 -11.15 -55.37 -25.13
C ARG A 42 -10.34 -54.08 -25.12
N GLN A 43 -10.43 -53.40 -26.27
CA GLN A 43 -10.45 -51.94 -26.36
C GLN A 43 -9.08 -51.24 -26.31
N LEU A 44 -8.32 -51.35 -27.40
CA LEU A 44 -7.40 -50.30 -27.82
C LEU A 44 -7.99 -49.59 -29.04
N ASP A 45 -8.08 -48.27 -28.92
CA ASP A 45 -8.87 -47.36 -29.74
C ASP A 45 -8.48 -47.33 -31.23
N GLU A 46 -9.50 -47.41 -32.08
CA GLU A 46 -9.43 -47.12 -33.53
C GLU A 46 -8.93 -45.70 -33.84
N THR A 47 -8.95 -44.77 -32.87
CA THR A 47 -8.50 -43.39 -33.07
C THR A 47 -6.98 -43.24 -33.15
N GLN A 48 -6.20 -44.15 -32.54
CA GLN A 48 -4.73 -44.12 -32.59
C GLN A 48 -4.16 -44.78 -33.87
N GLN A 49 -4.96 -45.53 -34.63
CA GLN A 49 -4.52 -46.16 -35.89
C GLN A 49 -4.73 -45.27 -37.12
N SER A 50 -5.45 -44.15 -36.99
CA SER A 50 -5.72 -43.23 -38.11
C SER A 50 -4.48 -42.45 -38.59
N TRP A 51 -3.47 -42.26 -37.73
CA TRP A 51 -2.25 -41.52 -38.07
C TRP A 51 -1.24 -42.33 -38.89
N LEU A 52 -1.34 -43.67 -38.89
CA LEU A 52 -0.35 -44.55 -39.52
C LEU A 52 -0.66 -44.93 -40.97
N LEU A 53 -1.83 -44.51 -41.51
CA LEU A 53 -2.29 -44.88 -42.86
C LEU A 53 -2.47 -43.68 -43.82
N ALA A 54 -2.08 -42.48 -43.43
CA ALA A 54 -2.16 -41.32 -44.32
C ALA A 54 -1.03 -41.35 -45.36
N GLY A 55 -1.33 -41.81 -46.57
CA GLY A 55 -0.43 -41.73 -47.72
C GLY A 55 -0.12 -40.26 -48.11
N PRO A 56 1.02 -40.00 -48.77
CA PRO A 56 1.43 -38.65 -49.15
C PRO A 56 0.52 -38.11 -50.27
N GLY A 57 -0.57 -37.46 -49.87
CA GLY A 57 -1.57 -36.89 -50.76
C GLY A 57 -2.72 -36.18 -50.05
N ASP A 58 -2.97 -36.47 -48.77
CA ASP A 58 -4.11 -35.90 -48.05
C ASP A 58 -3.73 -34.59 -47.33
N GLN A 59 -3.58 -33.52 -48.11
CA GLN A 59 -3.57 -32.16 -47.57
C GLN A 59 -4.97 -31.83 -47.06
N GLY A 60 -5.19 -32.05 -45.76
CA GLY A 60 -6.45 -31.82 -45.06
C GLY A 60 -7.08 -30.48 -45.43
N LYS A 61 -8.21 -30.53 -46.14
CA LYS A 61 -9.00 -29.36 -46.53
C LYS A 61 -9.41 -28.60 -45.27
N LYS A 62 -8.94 -27.35 -45.11
CA LYS A 62 -9.30 -26.47 -43.99
C LYS A 62 -10.84 -26.41 -43.89
N LYS A 63 -11.41 -26.90 -42.78
CA LYS A 63 -12.86 -26.86 -42.55
C LYS A 63 -13.33 -25.40 -42.60
N LYS A 64 -14.19 -25.09 -43.58
CA LYS A 64 -14.69 -23.74 -43.88
C LYS A 64 -15.84 -23.32 -42.95
N TYR A 65 -16.44 -24.30 -42.25
CA TYR A 65 -17.58 -24.16 -41.36
C TYR A 65 -17.30 -24.81 -40.01
N VAL A 66 -17.98 -24.34 -38.97
CA VAL A 66 -17.94 -24.84 -37.60
C VAL A 66 -19.37 -25.25 -37.24
N ASP A 67 -19.55 -26.51 -36.84
CA ASP A 67 -20.86 -27.08 -36.50
C ASP A 67 -21.04 -27.04 -34.98
N LEU A 68 -22.00 -26.25 -34.50
CA LEU A 68 -22.39 -26.21 -33.08
C LEU A 68 -23.60 -27.12 -32.81
N GLY A 69 -23.65 -28.28 -33.44
CA GLY A 69 -24.73 -29.26 -33.32
C GLY A 69 -25.93 -28.94 -34.22
N CYS A 70 -26.65 -27.84 -33.95
CA CYS A 70 -27.88 -27.48 -34.69
C CYS A 70 -27.71 -26.29 -35.65
N LEU A 71 -26.52 -25.68 -35.72
CA LEU A 71 -26.23 -24.51 -36.55
C LEU A 71 -24.84 -24.65 -37.18
N ILE A 72 -24.79 -24.54 -38.51
CA ILE A 72 -23.57 -24.57 -39.32
C ILE A 72 -23.20 -23.12 -39.65
N ILE A 73 -22.12 -22.61 -39.06
CA ILE A 73 -21.69 -21.22 -39.26
C ILE A 73 -20.35 -21.21 -40.01
N SER A 74 -20.20 -20.31 -40.98
CA SER A 74 -18.91 -20.13 -41.64
C SER A 74 -17.84 -19.72 -40.64
N ARG A 75 -16.68 -20.37 -40.68
CA ARG A 75 -15.55 -20.08 -39.78
C ARG A 75 -15.15 -18.60 -39.82
N LYS A 76 -15.29 -17.95 -40.99
CA LYS A 76 -15.06 -16.51 -41.11
C LYS A 76 -16.08 -15.73 -40.29
N LEU A 77 -17.36 -16.02 -40.47
CA LEU A 77 -18.46 -15.37 -39.75
C LEU A 77 -18.36 -15.57 -38.23
N PHE A 78 -18.01 -16.78 -37.78
CA PHE A 78 -17.79 -17.09 -36.37
C PHE A 78 -16.65 -16.27 -35.75
N ILE A 79 -15.52 -16.10 -36.46
CA ILE A 79 -14.39 -15.28 -35.99
C ILE A 79 -14.79 -13.79 -35.93
N TRP A 80 -15.54 -13.29 -36.93
CA TRP A 80 -16.05 -11.92 -36.90
C TRP A 80 -17.00 -11.68 -35.73
N ILE A 81 -17.89 -12.63 -35.41
CA ILE A 81 -18.82 -12.52 -34.27
C ILE A 81 -18.06 -12.56 -32.94
N LEU A 82 -17.16 -13.51 -32.75
CA LEU A 82 -16.34 -13.57 -31.53
C LEU A 82 -15.49 -12.31 -31.36
N GLY A 83 -14.89 -11.81 -32.45
CA GLY A 83 -14.12 -10.57 -32.43
C GLY A 83 -14.97 -9.35 -32.11
N ALA A 84 -16.19 -9.27 -32.64
CA ALA A 84 -17.13 -8.19 -32.33
C ALA A 84 -17.58 -8.23 -30.86
N VAL A 85 -17.89 -9.41 -30.32
CA VAL A 85 -18.27 -9.58 -28.90
C VAL A 85 -17.11 -9.19 -27.98
N LEU A 86 -15.89 -9.64 -28.31
CA LEU A 86 -14.69 -9.27 -27.53
C LEU A 86 -14.39 -7.77 -27.63
N GLY A 87 -14.57 -7.17 -28.82
CA GLY A 87 -14.42 -5.73 -29.03
C GLY A 87 -15.44 -4.90 -28.25
N VAL A 88 -16.70 -5.32 -28.22
CA VAL A 88 -17.74 -4.65 -27.43
C VAL A 88 -17.50 -4.83 -25.93
N ALA A 89 -17.10 -6.02 -25.47
CA ALA A 89 -16.79 -6.27 -24.06
C ALA A 89 -15.58 -5.45 -23.58
N THR A 90 -14.55 -5.32 -24.40
CA THR A 90 -13.37 -4.48 -24.10
C THR A 90 -13.74 -3.00 -24.10
N LEU A 91 -14.53 -2.52 -25.08
CA LEU A 91 -15.03 -1.13 -25.09
C LEU A 91 -15.93 -0.84 -23.88
N ALA A 92 -16.85 -1.73 -23.54
CA ALA A 92 -17.70 -1.58 -22.35
C ALA A 92 -16.87 -1.58 -21.05
N GLY A 93 -15.83 -2.43 -20.97
CA GLY A 93 -14.89 -2.43 -19.84
C GLY A 93 -14.08 -1.14 -19.75
N ILE A 94 -13.62 -0.60 -20.88
CA ILE A 94 -12.91 0.69 -20.94
C ILE A 94 -13.84 1.83 -20.53
N LEU A 95 -15.06 1.90 -21.07
CA LEU A 95 -16.06 2.91 -20.67
C LEU A 95 -16.46 2.79 -19.19
N GLY A 96 -16.58 1.56 -18.67
CA GLY A 96 -16.84 1.32 -17.25
C GLY A 96 -15.72 1.85 -16.35
N ARG A 97 -14.45 1.70 -16.79
CA ARG A 97 -13.28 2.19 -16.06
C ARG A 97 -13.15 3.72 -16.09
N PHE A 98 -13.58 4.37 -17.17
CA PHE A 98 -13.62 5.84 -17.25
C PHE A 98 -14.66 6.49 -16.33
N ARG A 99 -15.68 5.72 -15.90
CA ARG A 99 -16.72 6.21 -14.98
C ARG A 99 -16.25 6.37 -13.54
N SER A 100 -15.07 5.83 -13.18
CA SER A 100 -14.51 5.91 -11.82
C SER A 100 -13.77 7.22 -11.51
N THR A 101 -13.59 8.12 -12.48
CA THR A 101 -12.94 9.42 -12.27
C THR A 101 -13.94 10.53 -12.56
N THR A 102 -14.88 10.75 -11.64
CA THR A 102 -15.79 11.89 -11.71
C THR A 102 -15.03 13.14 -11.28
N MET A 103 -14.84 14.09 -12.19
CA MET A 103 -14.34 15.43 -11.84
C MET A 103 -15.43 16.16 -11.06
N CYS A 104 -15.24 16.31 -9.75
CA CYS A 104 -16.15 17.05 -8.88
C CYS A 104 -15.97 18.56 -9.15
N HIS A 105 -17.06 19.28 -9.36
CA HIS A 105 -17.02 20.72 -9.66
C HIS A 105 -17.00 21.48 -8.34
N GLY A 106 -15.94 22.25 -8.08
CA GLY A 106 -15.75 22.96 -6.82
C GLY A 106 -16.59 24.22 -6.66
N GLY A 107 -17.18 24.41 -5.49
CA GLY A 107 -17.59 25.71 -4.95
C GLY A 107 -16.41 26.50 -4.38
N LYS A 108 -16.66 27.50 -3.50
CA LYS A 108 -15.60 28.13 -2.67
C LYS A 108 -15.62 27.53 -1.26
N PRO A 109 -14.79 26.54 -0.94
CA PRO A 109 -14.66 26.05 0.42
C PRO A 109 -13.49 26.72 1.15
N GLY A 110 -13.69 26.95 2.43
CA GLY A 110 -12.62 27.24 3.38
C GLY A 110 -12.27 25.96 4.15
N MET A 111 -11.05 25.90 4.67
CA MET A 111 -10.51 24.79 5.46
C MET A 111 -11.36 24.58 6.73
N LYS A 112 -12.33 23.65 6.68
CA LYS A 112 -13.32 23.40 7.75
C LYS A 112 -13.10 22.09 8.50
N ASP A 113 -11.92 21.49 8.37
CA ASP A 113 -11.55 20.24 9.03
C ASP A 113 -11.85 20.30 10.54
N GLY A 114 -12.64 19.35 11.04
CA GLY A 114 -13.02 19.22 12.45
C GLY A 114 -14.08 20.22 12.96
N LEU A 115 -14.41 21.28 12.20
CA LEU A 115 -15.40 22.28 12.63
C LEU A 115 -16.85 21.79 12.51
N SER A 116 -17.14 20.97 11.49
CA SER A 116 -18.47 20.39 11.28
C SER A 116 -18.73 19.15 12.14
N ASP A 117 -17.70 18.64 12.82
CA ASP A 117 -17.81 17.40 13.59
C ASP A 117 -18.18 17.67 15.05
N SER A 118 -19.26 17.01 15.52
CA SER A 118 -19.75 17.13 16.89
C SER A 118 -18.80 16.55 17.93
N ALA A 119 -17.87 15.66 17.52
CA ALA A 119 -17.02 14.93 18.43
C ALA A 119 -15.81 15.76 18.91
N PHE A 120 -15.14 16.46 17.99
CA PHE A 120 -14.00 17.33 18.30
C PHE A 120 -14.36 18.81 18.49
N ARG A 121 -15.33 19.34 17.71
CA ARG A 121 -15.76 20.76 17.68
C ARG A 121 -14.60 21.77 17.72
N ARG A 122 -13.45 21.40 17.18
CA ARG A 122 -12.22 22.20 17.14
C ARG A 122 -11.71 22.21 15.71
N SER A 123 -11.04 23.30 15.36
CA SER A 123 -10.37 23.41 14.07
C SER A 123 -9.18 22.44 14.01
N LEU A 124 -9.30 21.39 13.19
CA LEU A 124 -8.21 20.47 12.84
C LEU A 124 -7.50 20.93 11.55
N VAL A 125 -7.46 22.24 11.35
CA VAL A 125 -6.73 22.89 10.28
C VAL A 125 -5.23 22.84 10.56
N GLY A 126 -4.46 22.44 9.54
CA GLY A 126 -3.02 22.20 9.60
C GLY A 126 -2.66 20.79 9.16
N GLY A 127 -1.41 20.38 9.39
CA GLY A 127 -0.94 19.04 9.08
C GLY A 127 -0.69 18.83 7.58
N TYR A 128 -0.52 17.56 7.21
CA TYR A 128 -0.21 17.14 5.85
C TYR A 128 -1.28 16.17 5.35
N TYR A 129 -1.58 16.26 4.06
CA TYR A 129 -2.26 15.18 3.36
C TYR A 129 -1.30 14.00 3.21
N ASP A 130 -1.85 12.79 3.24
CA ASP A 130 -1.05 11.57 3.30
C ASP A 130 -0.27 11.30 2.00
N ALA A 131 -0.95 11.43 0.86
CA ALA A 131 -0.36 11.13 -0.44
C ALA A 131 -0.91 12.04 -1.55
N GLY A 132 -1.52 11.43 -2.58
CA GLY A 132 -2.18 12.14 -3.68
C GLY A 132 -3.66 12.41 -3.45
N ASP A 133 -4.21 11.90 -2.34
CA ASP A 133 -5.54 12.25 -1.85
C ASP A 133 -5.46 13.45 -0.89
N ALA A 134 -6.62 13.90 -0.43
CA ALA A 134 -6.70 14.94 0.59
C ALA A 134 -6.98 14.36 1.98
N ILE A 135 -6.76 13.07 2.22
CA ILE A 135 -7.02 12.47 3.55
C ILE A 135 -5.85 12.77 4.48
N LYS A 136 -6.16 13.04 5.75
CA LYS A 136 -5.15 13.14 6.80
C LYS A 136 -5.18 11.87 7.62
N PHE A 137 -4.24 10.96 7.35
CA PHE A 137 -4.02 9.78 8.17
C PHE A 137 -2.96 10.08 9.23
N ASN A 138 -3.35 10.09 10.50
CA ASN A 138 -2.43 10.57 11.55
C ASN A 138 -1.34 9.55 11.90
N PHE A 139 -1.53 8.27 11.60
CA PHE A 139 -0.50 7.24 11.81
C PHE A 139 0.73 7.45 10.90
N PRO A 140 0.60 7.42 9.55
CA PRO A 140 1.72 7.68 8.66
C PRO A 140 2.26 9.12 8.79
N ALA A 141 1.40 10.12 9.05
CA ALA A 141 1.86 11.48 9.32
C ALA A 141 2.77 11.56 10.56
N SER A 142 2.41 10.85 11.64
CA SER A 142 3.23 10.78 12.86
C SER A 142 4.56 10.10 12.60
N PHE A 143 4.55 8.97 11.90
CA PHE A 143 5.76 8.26 11.48
C PHE A 143 6.70 9.15 10.65
N ALA A 144 6.17 9.87 9.66
CA ALA A 144 6.95 10.78 8.83
C ALA A 144 7.61 11.90 9.66
N MET A 145 6.88 12.47 10.62
CA MET A 145 7.41 13.49 11.54
C MET A 145 8.49 12.92 12.47
N THR A 146 8.33 11.68 12.95
CA THR A 146 9.35 10.97 13.74
C THR A 146 10.64 10.81 12.94
N MET A 147 10.54 10.32 11.70
CA MET A 147 11.70 10.10 10.83
C MET A 147 12.39 11.41 10.42
N LEU A 148 11.63 12.46 10.09
CA LEU A 148 12.19 13.78 9.81
C LEU A 148 12.92 14.34 11.03
N SER A 149 12.31 14.24 12.21
CA SER A 149 12.93 14.69 13.45
C SER A 149 14.21 13.94 13.75
N TRP A 150 14.22 12.61 13.61
CA TRP A 150 15.42 11.80 13.77
C TRP A 150 16.51 12.21 12.78
N SER A 151 16.17 12.45 11.52
CA SER A 151 17.14 12.91 10.53
C SER A 151 17.81 14.24 10.91
N VAL A 152 17.06 15.17 11.52
CA VAL A 152 17.60 16.45 11.97
C VAL A 152 18.48 16.26 13.21
N ILE A 153 18.12 15.36 14.12
CA ILE A 153 18.94 15.04 15.29
C ILE A 153 20.31 14.49 14.85
N GLU A 154 20.34 13.53 13.92
CA GLU A 154 21.58 12.90 13.45
C GLU A 154 22.42 13.79 12.53
N TYR A 155 21.76 14.55 11.65
CA TYR A 155 22.42 15.25 10.55
C TYR A 155 22.24 16.78 10.59
N SER A 156 21.97 17.36 11.76
CA SER A 156 21.77 18.80 11.96
C SER A 156 22.85 19.67 11.28
N ALA A 157 24.12 19.33 11.46
CA ALA A 157 25.25 20.04 10.85
C ALA A 157 25.21 20.01 9.31
N LYS A 158 24.71 18.93 8.71
CA LYS A 158 24.55 18.84 7.25
C LYS A 158 23.41 19.72 6.75
N TYR A 159 22.27 19.70 7.45
CA TYR A 159 21.16 20.62 7.17
C TYR A 159 21.57 22.08 7.32
N GLN A 160 22.44 22.39 8.29
CA GLN A 160 22.98 23.74 8.47
C GLN A 160 23.94 24.13 7.34
N ALA A 161 24.82 23.22 6.92
CA ALA A 161 25.78 23.47 5.84
C ALA A 161 25.10 23.77 4.49
N ILE A 162 23.93 23.17 4.24
CA ILE A 162 23.12 23.44 3.03
C ILE A 162 22.11 24.58 3.21
N GLY A 163 22.01 25.18 4.40
CA GLY A 163 21.08 26.29 4.68
C GLY A 163 19.61 25.89 4.91
N GLU A 164 19.29 24.59 4.93
CA GLU A 164 17.91 24.08 5.02
C GLU A 164 17.46 23.75 6.46
N LEU A 165 18.33 23.93 7.46
CA LEU A 165 18.00 23.61 8.86
C LEU A 165 16.75 24.35 9.37
N ALA A 166 16.59 25.62 9.01
CA ALA A 166 15.41 26.39 9.41
C ALA A 166 14.14 25.88 8.73
N HIS A 167 14.22 25.49 7.46
CA HIS A 167 13.09 25.01 6.68
C HIS A 167 12.61 23.65 7.18
N VAL A 168 13.50 22.68 7.39
CA VAL A 168 13.12 21.37 7.93
C VAL A 168 12.50 21.48 9.33
N ARG A 169 12.98 22.40 10.17
CA ARG A 169 12.38 22.68 11.48
C ARG A 169 10.98 23.25 11.36
N GLN A 170 10.71 24.14 10.39
CA GLN A 170 9.36 24.64 10.13
C GLN A 170 8.41 23.53 9.66
N ILE A 171 8.89 22.62 8.82
CA ILE A 171 8.13 21.43 8.38
C ILE A 171 7.73 20.57 9.58
N ILE A 172 8.69 20.25 10.45
CA ILE A 172 8.46 19.47 11.67
C ILE A 172 7.48 20.20 12.59
N LYS A 173 7.69 21.50 12.82
CA LYS A 173 6.81 22.32 13.66
C LYS A 173 5.36 22.31 13.14
N TRP A 174 5.15 22.49 11.83
CA TRP A 174 3.81 22.48 11.23
C TRP A 174 3.09 21.16 11.44
N GLY A 175 3.80 20.03 11.30
CA GLY A 175 3.25 18.70 11.55
C GLY A 175 2.96 18.46 13.04
N SER A 176 3.91 18.77 13.91
CA SER A 176 3.76 18.61 15.36
C SER A 176 2.63 19.50 15.93
N ASP A 177 2.55 20.76 15.50
CA ASP A 177 1.47 21.68 15.90
C ASP A 177 0.08 21.12 15.53
N TYR A 178 -0.03 20.42 14.39
CA TYR A 178 -1.26 19.77 13.99
C TYR A 178 -1.56 18.53 14.85
N LEU A 179 -0.58 17.66 15.09
CA LEU A 179 -0.78 16.48 15.94
C LEU A 179 -1.18 16.86 17.37
N LEU A 180 -0.69 17.98 17.90
CA LEU A 180 -1.11 18.48 19.22
C LEU A 180 -2.58 18.96 19.26
N LYS A 181 -3.21 19.21 18.10
CA LYS A 181 -4.63 19.56 18.00
C LYS A 181 -5.53 18.32 17.93
N THR A 182 -5.00 17.14 17.60
CA THR A 182 -5.80 15.92 17.37
C THR A 182 -6.11 15.17 18.67
N PHE A 183 -5.73 15.71 19.82
CA PHE A 183 -6.11 15.23 21.15
C PHE A 183 -6.14 16.41 22.13
N ASN A 184 -6.66 16.20 23.34
CA ASN A 184 -6.61 17.23 24.37
C ASN A 184 -5.22 17.29 25.00
N SER A 185 -4.29 17.99 24.34
CA SER A 185 -2.88 18.09 24.77
C SER A 185 -2.64 18.81 26.10
N SER A 186 -3.66 19.46 26.65
CA SER A 186 -3.60 20.09 27.98
C SER A 186 -4.23 19.24 29.09
N ALA A 187 -4.76 18.05 28.80
CA ALA A 187 -5.35 17.18 29.80
C ALA A 187 -4.31 16.23 30.42
N ASP A 188 -4.50 15.89 31.69
CA ASP A 188 -3.67 14.91 32.40
C ASP A 188 -3.82 13.49 31.85
N THR A 189 -4.99 13.18 31.27
CA THR A 189 -5.29 11.90 30.64
C THR A 189 -5.87 12.11 29.25
N ILE A 190 -5.39 11.30 28.30
CA ILE A 190 -5.86 11.31 26.91
C ILE A 190 -6.80 10.12 26.73
N ASP A 191 -8.10 10.38 26.61
CA ASP A 191 -9.19 9.39 26.44
C ASP A 191 -9.51 9.11 24.97
N ARG A 192 -9.11 10.02 24.08
CA ARG A 192 -9.37 9.93 22.65
C ARG A 192 -8.33 10.67 21.83
N ILE A 193 -8.12 10.21 20.60
CA ILE A 193 -7.26 10.81 19.60
C ILE A 193 -8.02 10.80 18.28
N ALA A 194 -8.00 11.90 17.52
CA ALA A 194 -8.43 11.87 16.13
C ALA A 194 -7.40 11.05 15.32
N ALA A 195 -7.84 9.96 14.73
CA ALA A 195 -7.01 9.07 13.92
C ALA A 195 -6.94 9.50 12.46
N GLN A 196 -8.03 10.08 11.95
CA GLN A 196 -8.16 10.42 10.54
C GLN A 196 -9.12 11.60 10.31
N VAL A 197 -8.84 12.41 9.29
CA VAL A 197 -9.76 13.42 8.77
C VAL A 197 -9.97 13.20 7.28
N GLY A 198 -11.23 13.03 6.86
CA GLY A 198 -11.60 12.69 5.49
C GLY A 198 -11.90 11.21 5.30
N VAL A 199 -12.41 10.83 4.12
CA VAL A 199 -12.91 9.48 3.82
C VAL A 199 -12.32 8.95 2.53
N GLY A 200 -11.69 7.79 2.60
CA GLY A 200 -11.13 7.07 1.45
C GLY A 200 -12.00 5.90 1.04
N ASP A 201 -13.19 6.19 0.50
CA ASP A 201 -14.12 5.15 0.06
C ASP A 201 -14.18 5.10 -1.47
N THR A 202 -13.87 3.93 -2.04
CA THR A 202 -13.85 3.67 -3.49
C THR A 202 -15.10 2.95 -4.00
N ASN A 203 -16.06 2.64 -3.13
CA ASN A 203 -17.25 1.85 -3.47
C ASN A 203 -18.27 2.58 -4.38
N GLY A 204 -17.99 3.81 -4.82
CA GLY A 204 -18.81 4.53 -5.79
C GLY A 204 -20.17 4.98 -5.27
N GLY A 205 -20.28 5.25 -3.97
CA GLY A 205 -21.49 5.80 -3.35
C GLY A 205 -21.85 7.19 -3.89
N PRO A 206 -23.10 7.67 -3.65
CA PRO A 206 -23.57 8.95 -4.17
C PRO A 206 -22.92 10.15 -3.47
N THR A 207 -22.21 9.94 -2.37
CA THR A 207 -21.55 10.98 -1.58
C THR A 207 -20.11 11.20 -2.07
N PRO A 208 -19.78 12.40 -2.57
CA PRO A 208 -18.40 12.82 -2.81
C PRO A 208 -17.49 12.55 -1.61
N ASN A 209 -16.28 12.03 -1.87
CA ASN A 209 -15.24 11.80 -0.87
C ASN A 209 -13.85 11.95 -1.48
N ASP A 210 -12.80 11.83 -0.67
CA ASP A 210 -11.42 12.13 -1.05
C ASP A 210 -10.80 11.18 -2.08
N HIS A 211 -11.34 9.96 -2.24
CA HIS A 211 -10.88 9.01 -3.27
C HIS A 211 -11.77 9.01 -4.51
N TYR A 212 -13.04 9.41 -4.37
CA TYR A 212 -13.97 9.50 -5.49
C TYR A 212 -13.84 10.80 -6.29
N CYS A 213 -13.52 11.91 -5.61
CA CYS A 213 -13.39 13.23 -6.22
C CYS A 213 -11.94 13.58 -6.53
N TRP A 214 -11.62 13.67 -7.82
CA TRP A 214 -10.33 14.21 -8.26
C TRP A 214 -10.41 15.73 -8.39
N MET A 215 -9.95 16.44 -7.35
CA MET A 215 -9.96 17.91 -7.32
C MET A 215 -8.80 18.46 -6.50
N ARG A 216 -8.54 19.76 -6.62
CA ARG A 216 -7.53 20.41 -5.77
C ARG A 216 -8.07 20.51 -4.34
N PRO A 217 -7.19 20.40 -3.32
CA PRO A 217 -7.62 20.51 -1.93
C PRO A 217 -8.35 21.82 -1.58
N GLU A 218 -8.01 22.92 -2.25
CA GLU A 218 -8.65 24.23 -2.04
C GLU A 218 -10.11 24.27 -2.53
N ASP A 219 -10.50 23.32 -3.38
CA ASP A 219 -11.83 23.26 -4.00
C ASP A 219 -12.75 22.24 -3.29
N ILE A 220 -12.26 21.51 -2.27
CA ILE A 220 -13.04 20.47 -1.55
C ILE A 220 -14.20 21.08 -0.77
N ASP A 221 -15.44 20.83 -1.21
CA ASP A 221 -16.65 21.35 -0.60
C ASP A 221 -17.55 20.30 0.07
N TYR A 222 -17.14 19.02 0.02
CA TYR A 222 -17.85 17.93 0.68
C TYR A 222 -17.47 17.78 2.17
N PRO A 223 -18.34 17.16 2.99
CA PRO A 223 -18.04 16.93 4.41
C PRO A 223 -16.83 16.03 4.61
N ARG A 224 -15.95 16.41 5.54
CA ARG A 224 -14.76 15.65 5.94
C ARG A 224 -14.87 15.26 7.42
N PRO A 225 -15.42 14.08 7.73
CA PRO A 225 -15.59 13.63 9.11
C PRO A 225 -14.24 13.36 9.78
N VAL A 226 -14.25 13.41 11.11
CA VAL A 226 -13.10 13.06 11.95
C VAL A 226 -13.36 11.69 12.57
N TYR A 227 -12.45 10.74 12.36
CA TYR A 227 -12.53 9.43 12.99
C TYR A 227 -11.77 9.45 14.30
N GLU A 228 -12.46 9.20 15.41
CA GLU A 228 -11.86 9.11 16.73
C GLU A 228 -11.38 7.69 17.01
N CYS A 229 -10.37 7.61 17.87
CA CYS A 229 -9.88 6.37 18.41
C CYS A 229 -9.66 6.51 19.92
N HIS A 230 -10.18 5.53 20.68
CA HIS A 230 -10.08 5.47 22.15
C HIS A 230 -9.07 4.42 22.64
N THR A 231 -8.75 3.41 21.83
CA THR A 231 -7.89 2.28 22.21
C THR A 231 -6.92 1.89 21.09
N CYS A 232 -6.10 2.83 20.63
CA CYS A 232 -5.06 2.61 19.62
C CYS A 232 -3.69 2.88 20.22
N SER A 233 -3.11 1.86 20.83
CA SER A 233 -1.73 1.89 21.35
C SER A 233 -0.74 2.34 20.29
N ASP A 234 -0.88 1.83 19.07
CA ASP A 234 0.12 2.00 18.02
C ASP A 234 0.11 3.45 17.51
N LEU A 235 -1.09 4.00 17.26
CA LEU A 235 -1.24 5.42 16.91
C LEU A 235 -0.76 6.34 18.03
N ALA A 236 -1.17 6.06 19.27
CA ALA A 236 -0.76 6.86 20.42
C ALA A 236 0.77 6.83 20.62
N ALA A 237 1.39 5.66 20.46
CA ALA A 237 2.82 5.48 20.58
C ALA A 237 3.60 6.24 19.48
N GLU A 238 3.15 6.16 18.22
CA GLU A 238 3.78 6.89 17.12
C GLU A 238 3.62 8.41 17.26
N MET A 239 2.44 8.87 17.69
CA MET A 239 2.22 10.30 17.98
C MET A 239 3.10 10.79 19.13
N ALA A 240 3.28 9.99 20.18
CA ALA A 240 4.18 10.31 21.28
C ALA A 240 5.66 10.32 20.84
N ALA A 241 6.07 9.41 19.95
CA ALA A 241 7.41 9.40 19.36
C ALA A 241 7.65 10.65 18.50
N SER A 242 6.67 11.02 17.68
CA SER A 242 6.69 12.22 16.84
C SER A 242 6.82 13.49 17.68
N ALA A 243 6.03 13.61 18.75
CA ALA A 243 6.08 14.76 19.66
C ALA A 243 7.48 14.89 20.32
N ARG A 244 8.04 13.77 20.80
CA ARG A 244 9.40 13.78 21.38
C ARG A 244 10.45 14.20 20.35
N GLY A 245 10.43 13.61 19.15
CA GLY A 245 11.35 13.97 18.07
C GLY A 245 11.27 15.45 17.72
N GLY A 246 10.05 15.99 17.62
CA GLY A 246 9.81 17.40 17.35
C GLY A 246 10.43 18.31 18.41
N VAL A 247 10.23 18.00 19.70
CA VAL A 247 10.84 18.77 20.80
C VAL A 247 12.36 18.81 20.69
N TYR A 248 13.04 17.67 20.48
CA TYR A 248 14.50 17.65 20.38
C TYR A 248 15.03 18.38 19.14
N SER A 249 14.38 18.19 17.99
CA SER A 249 14.76 18.85 16.74
C SER A 249 14.62 20.38 16.81
N LEU A 250 13.60 20.86 17.54
CA LEU A 250 13.29 22.28 17.73
C LEU A 250 14.09 22.92 18.89
N GLN A 251 14.43 22.18 19.95
CA GLN A 251 15.24 22.70 21.06
C GLN A 251 16.64 23.14 20.63
N GLY A 252 17.22 22.49 19.61
CA GLY A 252 18.48 22.96 19.01
C GLY A 252 18.39 24.39 18.44
N GLN A 253 17.17 24.90 18.15
CA GLN A 253 16.94 26.29 17.80
C GLN A 253 16.90 27.20 19.03
N GLN A 254 16.34 26.73 20.15
CA GLN A 254 16.28 27.51 21.39
C GLN A 254 17.69 27.75 21.97
N VAL A 255 18.58 26.75 21.91
CA VAL A 255 19.98 26.88 22.35
C VAL A 255 20.77 27.82 21.44
N LEU A 256 20.65 27.67 20.11
CA LEU A 256 21.33 28.56 19.16
C LEU A 256 20.78 30.00 19.19
N LEU A 257 19.49 30.20 19.46
CA LEU A 257 18.90 31.54 19.62
C LEU A 257 19.23 32.17 20.97
N ALA A 258 19.38 31.35 22.03
CA ALA A 258 19.91 31.81 23.32
C ALA A 258 21.38 32.24 23.19
N GLU A 259 22.18 31.54 22.38
CA GLU A 259 23.55 31.94 22.02
C GLU A 259 23.58 33.17 21.07
N ALA A 260 22.54 33.37 20.26
CA ALA A 260 22.40 34.53 19.35
C ALA A 260 21.78 35.79 20.00
N GLY A 261 21.53 35.79 21.30
CA GLY A 261 21.34 37.03 22.09
C GLY A 261 20.08 37.85 21.80
N THR A 262 18.97 37.22 21.37
CA THR A 262 17.67 37.92 21.29
C THR A 262 16.54 37.03 21.77
N TRP A 263 15.75 37.57 22.71
CA TRP A 263 14.56 37.01 23.38
C TRP A 263 14.84 36.25 24.68
N GLY A 264 14.73 36.97 25.79
CA GLY A 264 14.78 36.45 27.15
C GLY A 264 13.56 35.59 27.48
N PHE A 265 13.67 34.30 27.21
CA PHE A 265 12.85 33.27 27.82
C PHE A 265 13.77 32.36 28.63
N ASP A 266 13.65 32.42 29.95
CA ASP A 266 14.42 31.59 30.88
C ASP A 266 14.00 30.11 30.73
N PRO A 267 14.93 29.18 30.42
CA PRO A 267 14.62 27.78 30.17
C PRO A 267 14.37 26.94 31.44
N VAL A 268 14.20 27.56 32.61
CA VAL A 268 14.20 26.87 33.91
C VAL A 268 12.80 26.48 34.41
N GLU A 269 11.71 26.95 33.77
CA GLU A 269 10.36 26.79 34.33
C GLU A 269 9.60 25.52 33.91
N VAL A 270 10.19 24.63 33.11
CA VAL A 270 9.50 23.43 32.58
C VAL A 270 9.69 22.18 33.46
N CYS A 271 10.54 22.22 34.50
CA CYS A 271 10.86 21.05 35.32
C CYS A 271 10.77 21.31 36.84
N LYS A 272 9.69 21.91 37.35
CA LYS A 272 9.35 21.83 38.79
C LYS A 272 8.14 20.92 39.00
N GLU A 273 8.41 19.71 39.50
CA GLU A 273 7.41 18.92 40.22
C GLU A 273 6.82 19.74 41.37
N PRO A 274 5.52 19.61 41.67
CA PRO A 274 4.95 20.25 42.86
C PRO A 274 5.45 19.49 44.10
N GLU A 275 6.31 20.14 44.90
CA GLU A 275 6.57 19.71 46.27
C GLU A 275 5.24 19.69 47.04
N ARG A 276 4.94 18.54 47.67
CA ARG A 276 3.88 18.41 48.68
C ARG A 276 4.19 19.35 49.84
N GLU A 277 3.26 20.22 50.19
CA GLU A 277 3.15 20.74 51.55
C GLU A 277 2.20 19.88 52.39
N VAL A 278 2.58 19.77 53.65
CA VAL A 278 2.07 18.92 54.75
C VAL A 278 0.68 19.35 55.21
#